data_AF-A0A2D6Y719-F1
#
_entry.id   AF-A0A2D6Y719-F1
#
_cell.length_a   1.000
_cell.length_b   1.000
_cell.length_c   1.000
_cell.angle_alpha   90.00
_cell.angle_beta   90.00
_cell.angle_gamma   90.00
#
_symmetry.space_group_name_H-M   'P 1'
#
loop_
_entity.id
_entity.type
_entity.pdbx_description
1 polymer ?
#
loop_
_entity_poly.entity_id
_entity_poly.type
_entity_poly.pdbx_seq_one_letter_code
_entity_poly.pdbx_strand_id
1 'polypeptide(L)' 'MTFKELVSSYIAGTTSFDELTLSIRCESCYGSVFDEAQDQLGAQNQLMERLADEFPNYHKSLAKERDLEI' A
#
# COMPACT_ATOMS: atom_id res chain seq x y z
N MET A 1 7.64 5.84 13.05
CA MET A 1 6.71 6.26 11.98
C MET A 1 5.70 5.16 11.80
N THR A 2 4.42 5.47 11.94
CA THR A 2 3.31 4.55 11.68
C THR A 2 3.05 4.45 10.17
N PHE A 3 2.33 3.41 9.72
CA PHE A 3 1.92 3.30 8.31
C PHE A 3 1.06 4.48 7.86
N LYS A 4 0.21 4.99 8.76
CA LYS A 4 -0.53 6.24 8.60
C LYS A 4 0.35 7.43 8.27
N GLU A 5 1.34 7.69 9.11
CA GLU A 5 2.27 8.80 8.88
C GLU A 5 3.11 8.60 7.61
N LEU A 6 3.46 7.36 7.27
CA LEU A 6 4.21 7.03 6.07
C LEU A 6 3.40 7.33 4.80
N VAL A 7 2.16 6.85 4.74
CA VAL A 7 1.23 7.12 3.63
C VAL A 7 0.95 8.62 3.53
N SER A 8 0.63 9.29 4.64
CA SER A 8 0.41 10.74 4.64
C SER A 8 1.64 11.52 4.17
N SER A 9 2.85 11.08 4.50
CA SER A 9 4.10 11.71 4.04
C SER A 9 4.32 11.51 2.53
N TYR A 10 3.98 10.34 2.00
CA TYR A 10 3.99 10.12 0.55
C TYR A 10 3.00 11.04 -0.18
N ILE A 11 1.78 11.18 0.36
CA ILE A 11 0.73 12.06 -0.20
C ILE A 11 1.16 13.52 -0.16
N ALA A 12 1.80 13.95 0.94
CA ALA A 12 2.35 15.30 1.08
C ALA A 12 3.59 15.55 0.19
N GLY A 13 4.11 14.51 -0.49
CA GLY A 13 5.32 14.60 -1.31
C GLY A 13 6.61 14.72 -0.50
N THR A 14 6.57 14.46 0.81
CA THR A 14 7.74 14.49 1.70
C THR A 14 8.48 13.16 1.75
N THR A 15 7.87 12.08 1.27
CA THR A 15 8.45 10.74 1.18
C THR A 15 8.25 10.20 -0.24
N SER A 16 9.28 9.52 -0.76
CA SER A 16 9.25 8.89 -2.08
C SER A 16 8.53 7.54 -2.07
N PHE A 17 8.19 7.01 -3.24
CA PHE A 17 7.63 5.66 -3.35
C PHE A 17 8.62 4.61 -2.87
N ASP A 18 9.91 4.75 -3.19
CA ASP A 18 10.97 3.81 -2.76
C ASP A 18 11.10 3.74 -1.23
N GLU A 19 10.95 4.87 -0.53
CA GLU A 19 10.95 4.87 0.93
C GLU A 19 9.70 4.21 1.53
N LEU A 20 8.56 4.35 0.84
CA LEU A 20 7.32 3.68 1.20
C LEU A 20 7.43 2.16 1.02
N THR A 21 8.02 1.70 -0.09
CA THR A 21 8.23 0.26 -0.37
C THR A 21 9.27 -0.36 0.58
N LEU A 22 10.33 0.37 0.96
CA LEU A 22 11.32 -0.08 1.96
C LEU A 22 10.71 -0.39 3.34
N SER A 23 9.58 0.23 3.65
CA SER A 23 8.84 0.00 4.90
C SER A 23 7.97 -1.26 4.83
N ILE A 24 7.66 -1.76 3.63
CA ILE A 24 6.89 -2.97 3.39
C ILE A 24 7.84 -4.17 3.40
N ARG A 25 8.06 -4.75 4.58
CA ARG A 25 8.96 -5.91 4.76
C ARG A 25 8.26 -7.27 4.75
N CYS A 26 6.93 -7.27 4.73
CA CYS A 26 6.11 -8.45 4.96
C CYS A 26 4.70 -8.28 4.39
N GLU A 27 3.95 -9.38 4.22
CA GLU A 27 2.57 -9.36 3.72
C GLU A 27 1.64 -8.54 4.64
N SER A 28 1.75 -8.67 5.96
CA SER A 28 0.95 -7.87 6.89
C SER A 28 1.31 -6.38 6.88
N CYS A 29 2.57 -6.06 6.60
CA CYS A 29 3.06 -4.70 6.40
C CYS A 29 2.41 -4.10 5.14
N TYR A 30 2.38 -4.87 4.05
CA TYR A 30 1.74 -4.49 2.80
C TYR A 30 0.25 -4.22 2.99
N GLY A 31 -0.49 -5.15 3.61
CA GLY A 31 -1.92 -4.99 3.87
C GLY A 31 -2.22 -3.73 4.68
N SER A 32 -1.42 -3.44 5.71
CA SER A 32 -1.60 -2.23 6.54
C SER A 32 -1.35 -0.94 5.74
N VAL A 33 -0.32 -0.90 4.89
CA VAL A 33 -0.04 0.26 4.03
C VAL A 33 -1.10 0.42 2.94
N PHE A 34 -1.54 -0.68 2.34
CA PHE A 34 -2.58 -0.70 1.31
C PHE A 34 -3.90 -0.18 1.88
N ASP A 35 -4.30 -0.66 3.06
CA ASP A 35 -5.53 -0.24 3.74
C ASP A 35 -5.53 1.25 4.05
N GLU A 36 -4.44 1.73 4.64
CA GLU A 36 -4.31 3.13 5.01
C GLU A 36 -4.29 4.04 3.78
N ALA A 37 -3.61 3.61 2.71
CA ALA A 37 -3.58 4.35 1.47
C ALA A 37 -4.94 4.29 0.73
N GLN A 38 -5.67 3.17 0.80
CA GLN A 38 -7.03 3.07 0.30
C GLN A 38 -7.99 3.98 1.09
N ASP A 39 -7.85 4.08 2.41
CA ASP A 39 -8.67 4.95 3.27
C ASP A 39 -8.39 6.44 2.99
N GLN A 40 -7.12 6.82 2.85
CA GLN A 40 -6.72 8.22 2.63
C GLN A 40 -6.91 8.71 1.18
N LEU A 41 -6.72 7.85 0.18
CA LEU A 41 -6.68 8.24 -1.24
C LEU A 41 -7.83 7.66 -2.09
N GLY A 42 -8.55 6.67 -1.56
CA GLY A 42 -9.55 5.91 -2.28
C GLY A 42 -8.96 4.75 -3.10
N ALA A 43 -9.81 3.75 -3.37
CA ALA A 43 -9.42 2.50 -4.03
C ALA A 43 -8.95 2.65 -5.49
N GLN A 44 -9.26 3.77 -6.16
CA GLN A 44 -8.89 4.03 -7.56
C GLN A 44 -7.62 4.89 -7.69
N ASN A 45 -6.86 5.07 -6.61
CA ASN A 45 -5.65 5.88 -6.66
C ASN A 45 -4.51 5.13 -7.35
N GLN A 46 -3.71 5.85 -8.15
CA GLN A 46 -2.52 5.33 -8.83
C GLN A 46 -1.51 4.67 -7.86
N LEU A 47 -1.46 5.10 -6.58
CA LEU A 47 -0.63 4.45 -5.58
C LEU A 47 -1.00 2.98 -5.38
N MET A 48 -2.28 2.62 -5.47
CA MET A 48 -2.76 1.25 -5.30
C MET A 48 -2.23 0.36 -6.43
N GLU A 49 -2.31 0.84 -7.66
CA GLU A 49 -1.79 0.16 -8.85
C GLU A 49 -0.28 -0.05 -8.71
N ARG A 50 0.46 1.00 -8.33
CA ARG A 50 1.92 0.91 -8.12
C ARG A 50 2.30 -0.07 -7.01
N LEU A 51 1.55 -0.11 -5.91
CA LEU A 51 1.76 -1.07 -4.83
C LEU A 51 1.48 -2.51 -5.28
N ALA A 52 0.45 -2.72 -6.10
CA ALA A 52 0.14 -4.02 -6.67
C ALA A 52 1.23 -4.49 -7.64
N ASP A 53 1.77 -3.59 -8.47
CA ASP A 53 2.86 -3.89 -9.41
C ASP A 53 4.18 -4.20 -8.70
N GLU A 54 4.52 -3.45 -7.63
CA GLU A 54 5.77 -3.66 -6.87
C GLU A 54 5.72 -4.94 -6.02
N PHE A 55 4.56 -5.26 -5.45
CA PHE A 55 4.38 -6.41 -4.56
C PHE A 55 3.26 -7.34 -5.05
N PRO A 56 3.38 -7.96 -6.23
CA PRO A 56 2.29 -8.73 -6.85
C PRO A 56 1.90 -9.95 -6.03
N ASN A 57 2.86 -10.58 -5.34
CA ASN A 57 2.58 -11.71 -4.46
C ASN A 57 1.75 -11.28 -3.24
N TYR A 58 2.13 -10.18 -2.60
CA TYR A 58 1.42 -9.68 -1.41
C TYR A 58 0.03 -9.16 -1.79
N HIS A 59 -0.07 -8.49 -2.93
CA HIS A 59 -1.35 -8.05 -3.48
C HIS A 59 -2.29 -9.22 -3.75
N LYS A 60 -1.79 -10.29 -4.38
CA LYS A 60 -2.58 -11.49 -4.66
C LYS A 60 -3.02 -12.21 -3.38
N SER A 61 -2.14 -12.32 -2.39
CA SER A 61 -2.49 -12.85 -1.06
C SER A 61 -3.59 -12.00 -0.41
N LEU A 62 -3.42 -10.68 -0.39
CA LEU A 62 -4.40 -9.74 0.18
C LEU A 62 -5.75 -9.80 -0.55
N ALA A 63 -5.75 -9.85 -1.88
CA ALA A 63 -6.97 -9.96 -2.68
C ALA A 63 -7.73 -11.26 -2.37
N LYS A 64 -6.99 -12.37 -2.24
CA LYS A 64 -7.56 -13.67 -1.85
C LYS A 64 -8.12 -13.67 -0.43
N GLU A 65 -7.46 -13.01 0.53
CA GLU A 65 -7.96 -12.88 1.90
C GLU A 65 -9.23 -12.04 2.00
N ARG A 66 -9.44 -11.12 1.04
CA ARG A 66 -10.54 -10.15 1.07
C ARG A 66 -11.71 -10.49 0.14
N ASP A 67 -11.69 -11.66 -0.51
CA ASP A 67 -12.68 -12.02 -1.54
C ASP A 67 -12.81 -10.95 -2.64
N LEU A 68 -11.73 -10.19 -2.87
CA LEU A 68 -11.62 -9.30 -4.02
C LEU A 68 -11.32 -10.21 -5.21
N GLU A 69 -12.35 -10.86 -5.77
CA GLU A 69 -12.21 -11.58 -7.04
C GLU A 69 -11.73 -10.58 -8.11
N ILE A 70 -10.46 -10.71 -8.51
CA ILE A 70 -9.86 -10.03 -9.67
C ILE A 70 -10.01 -10.94 -10.89
#